data_AF-A0A2V8I061-F1
#
_entry.id   AF-A0A2V8I061-F1
#
_cell.length_a   1.000
_cell.length_b   1.000
_cell.length_c   1.000
_cell.angle_alpha   90.00
_cell.angle_beta   90.00
_cell.angle_gamma   90.00
#
_symmetry.space_group_name_H-M   'P 1'
#
loop_
_entity.id
_entity.type
_entity.pdbx_description
1 polymer ?
#
loop_
_entity_poly.entity_id
_entity_poly.type
_entity_poly.pdbx_seq_one_letter_code
_entity_poly.pdbx_strand_id
1 'polypeptide(L)'
;MTDEISYLRQDGGGYTAYGTPFAGELAKPGENIRAPLAALYLLRQGGANKVEPVGAAEAVRPLLESILFFAHDSELVGRVFESACELVNRVPVSRLTFFPDPRVWELIH
;
A
#
# COMPACT_ATOMS: atom_id res chain seq x y z
N MET A 1 7.47 8.96 -8.53
CA MET A 1 6.32 8.47 -7.73
C MET A 1 6.29 9.34 -6.49
N THR A 2 5.11 9.70 -5.96
CA THR A 2 5.06 10.47 -4.69
C THR A 2 5.07 9.50 -3.52
N ASP A 3 5.61 9.94 -2.40
CA ASP A 3 5.72 9.11 -1.20
C ASP A 3 4.43 9.08 -0.36
N GLU A 4 3.33 9.68 -0.86
CA GLU A 4 2.15 9.95 -0.03
C GLU A 4 0.85 9.39 -0.59
N ILE A 5 0.52 9.66 -1.86
CA ILE A 5 -0.73 9.22 -2.47
C ILE A 5 -0.43 8.53 -3.80
N SER A 6 -0.64 7.23 -3.82
CA SER A 6 -0.54 6.41 -5.04
C SER A 6 -1.92 5.98 -5.51
N TYR A 7 -2.14 5.98 -6.83
CA TYR A 7 -3.32 5.38 -7.42
C TYR A 7 -3.02 3.94 -7.83
N LEU A 8 -3.81 2.99 -7.33
CA LEU A 8 -3.69 1.58 -7.69
C LEU A 8 -4.74 1.22 -8.73
N ARG A 9 -4.28 0.61 -9.83
CA ARG A 9 -5.16 0.07 -10.87
C ARG A 9 -4.87 -1.40 -11.07
N GLN A 10 -5.92 -2.21 -11.11
CA GLN A 10 -5.79 -3.58 -11.60
C GLN A 10 -5.42 -3.57 -13.09
N ASP A 11 -4.43 -4.36 -13.47
CA ASP A 11 -4.00 -4.50 -14.86
C ASP A 11 -3.67 -5.98 -15.13
N GLY A 12 -4.49 -6.63 -15.94
CA GLY A 12 -4.43 -8.09 -16.15
C GLY A 12 -4.50 -8.89 -14.85
N GLY A 13 -3.46 -9.67 -14.57
CA GLY A 13 -3.36 -10.53 -13.38
C GLY A 13 -2.90 -9.83 -12.11
N GLY A 14 -2.41 -8.59 -12.18
CA GLY A 14 -1.78 -7.89 -11.06
C GLY A 14 -2.28 -6.47 -10.86
N TYR A 15 -1.53 -5.68 -10.10
CA TYR A 15 -1.79 -4.26 -9.88
C TYR A 15 -0.61 -3.42 -10.35
N THR A 16 -0.90 -2.20 -10.78
CA THR A 16 0.08 -1.17 -11.12
C THR A 16 -0.17 0.05 -10.25
N ALA A 17 0.89 0.56 -9.62
CA ALA A 17 0.88 1.81 -8.88
C ALA A 17 1.24 2.97 -9.83
N TYR A 18 0.48 4.05 -9.73
CA TYR A 18 0.68 5.28 -10.49
C TYR A 18 0.98 6.42 -9.53
N GLY A 19 1.99 7.23 -9.88
CA GLY A 19 2.21 8.52 -9.24
C GLY A 19 1.00 9.43 -9.47
N THR A 20 0.61 10.17 -8.44
CA THR A 20 -0.44 11.20 -8.53
C THR A 20 0.19 12.59 -8.49
N PRO A 21 -0.44 13.63 -9.04
CA PRO A 21 0.10 14.99 -9.01
C PRO A 21 0.05 15.63 -7.61
N PHE A 22 -0.37 14.89 -6.57
CA PHE A 22 -0.45 15.37 -5.19
C PHE A 22 0.90 15.22 -4.49
N ALA A 23 1.49 16.36 -4.13
CA ALA A 23 2.62 16.45 -3.22
C ALA A 23 2.10 16.92 -1.86
N GLY A 24 2.39 16.23 -0.77
CA GLY A 24 2.19 16.80 0.57
C GLY A 24 3.50 17.29 1.16
N GLU A 25 3.83 16.85 2.37
CA GLU A 25 4.79 17.51 3.26
C GLU A 25 6.21 17.59 2.69
N LEU A 26 6.59 16.67 1.79
CA LEU A 26 7.91 16.69 1.15
C LEU A 26 8.02 17.70 -0.01
N ALA A 27 6.91 18.36 -0.39
CA ALA A 27 6.81 19.41 -1.41
C ALA A 27 7.42 19.06 -2.80
N LYS A 28 7.63 17.77 -3.08
CA LYS A 28 8.09 17.28 -4.39
C LYS A 28 6.88 16.89 -5.23
N PRO A 29 6.65 17.56 -6.39
CA PRO A 29 5.58 17.19 -7.31
C PRO A 29 5.69 15.72 -7.70
N GLY A 30 4.54 15.05 -7.80
CA GLY A 30 4.53 13.69 -8.30
C GLY A 30 4.93 13.60 -9.75
N GLU A 31 5.87 12.70 -10.01
CA GLU A 31 6.22 12.32 -11.36
C GLU A 31 5.15 11.39 -11.95
N ASN A 32 4.83 11.61 -13.23
CA ASN A 32 3.94 10.74 -14.01
C ASN A 32 4.65 9.44 -14.40
N ILE A 33 4.92 8.61 -13.39
CA ILE A 33 5.51 7.28 -13.54
C ILE A 33 4.56 6.22 -13.00
N ARG A 34 4.76 4.99 -13.47
CA ARG A 34 4.01 3.82 -13.04
C ARG A 34 4.94 2.63 -12.87
N ALA A 35 4.60 1.73 -11.95
CA ALA A 35 5.34 0.49 -11.72
C ALA A 35 4.38 -0.64 -11.31
N PRO A 36 4.68 -1.90 -11.67
CA PRO A 36 3.97 -3.06 -11.12
C PRO A 36 4.06 -3.07 -9.58
N LEU A 37 2.95 -3.37 -8.91
CA LEU A 37 2.90 -3.50 -7.46
C LEU A 37 3.27 -4.93 -7.05
N ALA A 38 4.51 -5.11 -6.59
CA ALA A 38 5.04 -6.43 -6.23
C ALA A 38 4.61 -6.92 -4.85
N ALA A 39 4.51 -6.01 -3.87
CA ALA A 39 4.16 -6.33 -2.48
C ALA A 39 3.62 -5.11 -1.73
N LEU A 40 2.94 -5.35 -0.61
CA LEU A 40 2.54 -4.35 0.38
C LEU A 40 3.24 -4.63 1.71
N TYR A 41 3.85 -3.61 2.30
CA TYR A 41 4.49 -3.70 3.62
C TYR A 41 3.71 -2.86 4.64
N LEU A 42 3.10 -3.52 5.63
CA LEU A 42 2.48 -2.87 6.77
C LEU A 42 3.56 -2.51 7.79
N LEU A 43 3.84 -1.22 7.92
CA LEU A 43 4.93 -0.71 8.74
C LEU A 43 4.61 -0.82 10.24
N ARG A 44 5.59 -1.30 11.02
CA ARG A 44 5.54 -1.32 12.49
C ARG A 44 6.93 -0.96 13.03
N GLN A 45 7.01 -0.02 13.98
CA GLN A 45 8.28 0.20 14.68
C GLN A 45 8.55 -0.93 15.69
N GLY A 46 9.80 -1.37 15.80
CA GLY A 46 10.20 -2.39 16.78
C GLY A 46 11.70 -2.42 17.04
N GLY A 47 12.13 -3.34 17.92
CA GLY A 47 13.54 -3.45 18.34
C GLY A 47 14.46 -4.21 17.38
N ALA A 48 13.91 -4.83 16.32
CA ALA A 48 14.66 -5.58 15.32
C ALA A 48 13.94 -5.55 13.97
N ASN A 49 14.72 -5.56 12.89
CA ASN A 49 14.21 -5.61 11.52
C ASN A 49 13.70 -7.02 11.19
N LYS A 50 12.43 -7.15 10.80
CA LYS A 50 11.84 -8.43 10.38
C LYS A 50 10.69 -8.22 9.39
N VAL A 51 10.54 -9.18 8.49
CA VAL A 51 9.42 -9.28 7.55
C VAL A 51 8.64 -10.55 7.86
N GLU A 52 7.35 -10.41 8.14
CA GLU A 52 6.47 -11.53 8.47
C GLU A 52 5.26 -11.49 7.53
N PRO A 53 4.85 -12.61 6.91
CA PRO A 53 3.66 -12.62 6.05
C PRO A 53 2.41 -12.28 6.87
N VAL A 54 1.48 -11.56 6.25
CA VAL A 54 0.19 -11.20 6.84
C VAL A 54 -0.91 -11.84 5.99
N GLY A 55 -1.81 -12.59 6.65
CA GLY A 55 -2.93 -13.21 5.95
C GLY A 55 -3.87 -12.14 5.37
N ALA A 56 -4.48 -12.42 4.22
CA ALA A 56 -5.38 -11.49 3.53
C ALA A 56 -6.44 -10.89 4.48
N ALA A 57 -7.10 -11.71 5.29
CA ALA A 57 -8.11 -11.25 6.25
C ALA A 57 -7.57 -10.27 7.31
N GLU A 58 -6.32 -10.45 7.77
CA GLU A 58 -5.65 -9.54 8.71
C GLU A 58 -5.19 -8.25 8.01
N ALA A 59 -4.86 -8.33 6.72
CA ALA A 59 -4.38 -7.21 5.92
C ALA A 59 -5.47 -6.22 5.48
N VAL A 60 -6.73 -6.65 5.32
CA VAL A 60 -7.82 -5.79 4.81
C VAL A 60 -8.00 -4.54 5.67
N ARG A 61 -8.04 -4.69 7.00
CA ARG A 61 -8.29 -3.55 7.90
C ARG A 61 -7.21 -2.46 7.81
N PRO A 62 -5.91 -2.73 8.02
CA PRO A 62 -4.90 -1.68 7.92
C PRO A 62 -4.76 -1.12 6.50
N LEU A 63 -5.09 -1.90 5.46
CA LEU A 63 -5.19 -1.38 4.10
C LEU A 63 -6.32 -0.35 3.98
N LEU A 64 -7.53 -0.66 4.46
CA LEU A 64 -8.67 0.27 4.44
C LEU A 64 -8.36 1.56 5.21
N GLU A 65 -7.65 1.47 6.34
CA GLU A 65 -7.18 2.63 7.12
C GLU A 65 -6.23 3.54 6.30
N SER A 66 -5.65 3.04 5.21
CA SER A 66 -4.75 3.76 4.30
C SER A 66 -5.44 4.24 3.02
N ILE A 67 -6.72 3.95 2.79
CA ILE A 67 -7.47 4.36 1.59
C ILE A 67 -8.14 5.71 1.81
N LEU A 68 -7.84 6.67 0.93
CA LEU A 68 -8.54 7.95 0.88
C LEU A 68 -9.90 7.79 0.19
N PHE A 69 -10.98 7.92 0.94
CA PHE A 69 -12.34 7.81 0.43
C PHE A 69 -13.28 8.78 1.15
N PHE A 70 -13.95 9.66 0.40
CA PHE A 70 -14.75 10.77 0.93
C PHE A 70 -16.24 10.72 0.54
N ALA A 71 -16.72 9.58 0.02
CA ALA A 71 -18.11 9.47 -0.43
C ALA A 71 -19.03 8.96 0.69
N HIS A 72 -20.24 9.52 0.77
CA HIS A 72 -21.31 9.08 1.67
C HIS A 72 -22.32 8.17 0.96
N ASP A 73 -21.82 7.29 0.09
CA ASP A 73 -22.62 6.37 -0.71
C ASP A 73 -22.29 4.93 -0.32
N SER A 74 -23.31 4.18 0.12
CA SER A 74 -23.15 2.81 0.62
C SER A 74 -22.69 1.82 -0.45
N GLU A 75 -23.07 2.04 -1.71
CA GLU A 75 -22.67 1.19 -2.82
C GLU A 75 -21.18 1.39 -3.14
N LEU A 76 -20.71 2.64 -3.12
CA LEU A 76 -19.30 2.95 -3.27
C LEU A 76 -18.47 2.41 -2.09
N VAL A 77 -18.98 2.47 -0.86
CA VAL A 77 -18.31 1.85 0.31
C VAL A 77 -18.13 0.34 0.09
N GLY A 78 -19.18 -0.35 -0.38
CA GLY A 78 -19.11 -1.78 -0.72
C GLY A 78 -18.03 -2.07 -1.77
N ARG A 79 -17.99 -1.28 -2.85
CA ARG A 79 -16.98 -1.43 -3.90
C ARG A 79 -15.55 -1.19 -3.43
N VAL A 80 -15.33 -0.23 -2.53
CA VAL A 80 -14.00 -0.01 -1.92
C VAL A 80 -13.58 -1.19 -1.05
N PHE A 81 -14.51 -1.72 -0.26
CA PHE A 81 -14.26 -2.90 0.57
C PHE A 81 -13.91 -4.13 -0.27
N GLU A 82 -14.67 -4.39 -1.34
CA GLU A 82 -14.39 -5.47 -2.29
C GLU A 82 -13.03 -5.29 -2.97
N SER A 83 -12.72 -4.07 -3.43
CA SER A 83 -11.43 -3.75 -4.05
C SER A 83 -10.25 -3.99 -3.10
N ALA A 84 -10.40 -3.63 -1.82
CA ALA A 84 -9.38 -3.89 -0.80
C ALA A 84 -9.19 -5.39 -0.56
N CYS A 85 -10.29 -6.16 -0.48
CA CYS A 85 -10.24 -7.62 -0.37
C CYS A 85 -9.54 -8.25 -1.58
N GLU A 86 -9.86 -7.81 -2.80
CA GLU A 86 -9.21 -8.32 -4.02
C GLU A 86 -7.72 -8.03 -4.05
N LEU A 87 -7.32 -6.82 -3.64
CA LEU A 87 -5.92 -6.40 -3.62
C LEU A 87 -5.08 -7.31 -2.72
N VAL A 88 -5.51 -7.52 -1.47
CA VAL A 88 -4.75 -8.34 -0.50
C VAL A 88 -4.75 -9.83 -0.83
N ASN A 89 -5.67 -10.30 -1.68
CA ASN A 89 -5.67 -11.69 -2.18
C ASN A 89 -4.73 -11.89 -3.38
N ARG A 90 -4.38 -10.81 -4.10
CA ARG A 90 -3.55 -10.87 -5.31
C ARG A 90 -2.12 -10.39 -5.08
N VAL A 91 -1.92 -9.45 -4.15
CA VAL A 91 -0.61 -8.87 -3.84
C VAL A 91 -0.14 -9.38 -2.48
N PRO A 92 1.07 -9.97 -2.39
CA PRO A 92 1.64 -10.38 -1.11
C PRO A 92 1.68 -9.23 -0.11
N VAL A 93 1.16 -9.47 1.09
CA VAL A 93 1.21 -8.52 2.20
C VAL A 93 2.09 -9.06 3.30
N SER A 94 3.02 -8.24 3.77
CA SER A 94 3.89 -8.55 4.89
C SER A 94 3.90 -7.41 5.90
N ARG A 95 4.15 -7.73 7.16
CA ARG A 95 4.45 -6.77 8.20
C ARG A 95 5.94 -6.54 8.22
N LEU A 96 6.37 -5.30 7.96
CA LEU A 96 7.74 -4.87 8.12
C LEU A 96 7.88 -4.24 9.51
N THR A 97 8.42 -5.01 10.46
CA THR A 97 8.85 -4.42 11.73
C THR A 97 10.26 -3.88 11.54
N PHE A 98 10.49 -2.61 11.88
CA PHE A 98 11.79 -1.98 11.68
C PHE A 98 12.27 -1.23 12.92
N PHE A 99 13.57 -1.35 13.19
CA PHE A 99 14.33 -0.36 13.93
C PHE A 99 14.75 0.71 12.91
N PRO A 100 14.70 2.02 13.24
CA PRO A 100 14.95 3.09 12.28
C PRO A 100 16.45 3.21 11.95
N ASP A 101 16.98 2.20 11.27
CA ASP A 101 18.34 2.14 10.75
C ASP A 101 18.35 1.72 9.27
N PRO A 102 19.47 1.93 8.55
CA PRO A 102 19.55 1.59 7.13
C PRO A 102 19.45 0.10 6.80
N ARG A 103 19.62 -0.81 7.77
CA ARG A 103 19.63 -2.27 7.51
C ARG A 103 18.25 -2.79 7.14
N VAL A 104 17.19 -2.01 7.37
CA VAL A 104 15.82 -2.36 6.95
C VAL A 104 15.71 -2.55 5.43
N TRP A 105 16.51 -1.82 4.65
CA TRP A 105 16.47 -1.88 3.18
C TRP A 105 16.95 -3.22 2.62
N GLU A 106 17.73 -3.98 3.39
CA GLU A 106 18.18 -5.33 3.00
C GLU A 106 17.03 -6.35 3.00
N LEU A 107 15.88 -6.02 3.59
CA LEU A 107 14.72 -6.91 3.71
C LEU A 107 13.66 -6.71 2.60
N ILE A 108 13.83 -5.71 1.73
CA ILE A 108 12.86 -5.36 0.68
C ILE A 108 13.47 -5.73 -0.67
N HIS A 109 12.74 -6.53 -1.46
CA HIS A 109 13.15 -7.01 -2.79
C HIS A 109 12.03 -6.81 -3.81
#